data_AF-A0A432H151-F1
#
_entry.id   AF-A0A432H151-F1
#
_cell.length_a   1.000
_cell.length_b   1.000
_cell.length_c   1.000
_cell.angle_alpha   90.00
_cell.angle_beta   90.00
_cell.angle_gamma   90.00
#
_symmetry.space_group_name_H-M   'P 1'
#
loop_
_entity.id
_entity.type
_entity.pdbx_description
1 polymer ?
#
loop_
_entity_poly.entity_id
_entity_poly.type
_entity_poly.pdbx_seq_one_letter_code
_entity_poly.pdbx_strand_id
1 'polypeptide(L)'
;MHFVARLSLPLLSLLLIFPSSCKTPDPAMVGPASDGHWVPTRQLIRPAGKTVQFSGRPVDLVAHPAGEFIYIKDHRGIVVIDRSMNAPVQELRFPDGGGSMHGIALDADGTRLWATDAESTLHEAAIAGDGTVSWTRKISLPGPGGSGASHSTGIAISADGNRAYVCQSRNNTLAVVDLEAGQRVGEIAVGIAPYDVILSSDEKRAYVSDWGGRHPEQDDLTADSSGTDVIVDERGVGASGCVSFVDLDDPGGKQVALVDTGLHPADMVLSGDGSTLYVACVNSDRVDIIDTASAAVTGSIATRPMADLPFGSLPNALALDEDARRLYVANGGNNAVAVVDLADQNKIDGFIPAGWFPGALVLADDQLYIANVKGVGSRSGDPAPEGWSVYWYRGTVNQVKPPTRAQLRSMTRQVIDDNRSQHALRSNTMRGNGGAPRPVPRKIGEPSVFDHVVYVIKENRTYDQVFGDIERGNGDPSLCIFGEEITPNHHALANEFVLLDNYYCNGVNSSDGHSWTTEGIVTDHLEKSFGGFTRSYTFGDDPLTYSSAGFIWDRVLMAGLSFRNYGEFDYAEPIPSGLSFQAIYDDYISGEKKVQFSQKIGVARMKEYSCRAYPGWNMRIP
;
A
#
# COMPACT_ATOMS: atom_id res chain seq x y z
N MET A 1 52.84 -77.95 -2.16
CA MET A 1 51.86 -78.26 -3.22
C MET A 1 50.49 -78.32 -2.55
N HIS A 2 49.45 -77.75 -3.20
CA HIS A 2 48.06 -77.56 -2.74
C HIS A 2 47.71 -76.17 -2.21
N PHE A 3 47.17 -75.39 -3.15
CA PHE A 3 46.33 -74.21 -2.96
C PHE A 3 45.09 -74.57 -2.12
N VAL A 4 44.81 -73.79 -1.08
CA VAL A 4 43.48 -73.71 -0.46
C VAL A 4 43.12 -72.24 -0.40
N ALA A 5 42.14 -71.85 -1.21
CA ALA A 5 41.52 -70.53 -1.20
C ALA A 5 40.65 -70.36 0.06
N ARG A 6 40.88 -69.29 0.82
CA ARG A 6 39.96 -68.84 1.87
C ARG A 6 38.99 -67.83 1.25
N LEU A 7 37.71 -68.20 1.20
CA LEU A 7 36.61 -67.24 1.00
C LEU A 7 36.50 -66.35 2.25
N SER A 8 36.58 -65.05 2.08
CA SER A 8 36.21 -64.03 3.06
C SER A 8 34.84 -63.45 2.68
N LEU A 9 33.82 -63.68 3.51
CA LEU A 9 32.53 -62.98 3.43
C LEU A 9 32.70 -61.49 3.82
N PRO A 10 32.00 -60.55 3.17
CA PRO A 10 31.98 -59.15 3.59
C PRO A 10 30.99 -58.96 4.75
N LEU A 11 31.43 -58.24 5.79
CA LEU A 11 30.57 -57.70 6.85
C LEU A 11 29.56 -56.73 6.23
N LEU A 12 28.27 -57.04 6.32
CA LEU A 12 27.19 -56.09 6.05
C LEU A 12 27.01 -55.20 7.29
N SER A 13 27.52 -53.97 7.24
CA SER A 13 27.21 -52.94 8.23
C SER A 13 25.81 -52.41 7.98
N LEU A 14 24.86 -52.76 8.86
CA LEU A 14 23.50 -52.21 8.90
C LEU A 14 23.57 -50.72 9.26
N LEU A 15 23.39 -49.83 8.28
CA LEU A 15 23.04 -48.43 8.55
C LEU A 15 21.56 -48.39 8.96
N LEU A 16 21.31 -48.20 10.25
CA LEU A 16 20.00 -47.80 10.76
C LEU A 16 19.71 -46.38 10.29
N ILE A 17 18.96 -46.26 9.19
CA ILE A 17 18.34 -45.00 8.77
C ILE A 17 17.17 -44.76 9.73
N PHE A 18 17.38 -43.91 10.73
CA PHE A 18 16.24 -43.31 11.43
C PHE A 18 15.53 -42.39 10.42
N PRO A 19 14.23 -42.56 10.16
CA PRO A 19 13.47 -41.54 9.48
C PRO A 19 13.42 -40.34 10.43
N SER A 20 14.29 -39.36 10.22
CA SER A 20 14.02 -38.01 10.69
C SER A 20 12.73 -37.59 10.00
N SER A 21 11.63 -37.78 10.71
CA SER A 21 10.42 -37.01 10.53
C SER A 21 10.84 -35.55 10.61
N CYS A 22 11.16 -34.95 9.46
CA CYS A 22 10.98 -33.53 9.29
C CYS A 22 9.48 -33.30 9.47
N LYS A 23 9.02 -33.20 10.72
CA LYS A 23 7.79 -32.48 11.01
C LYS A 23 7.98 -31.15 10.29
N THR A 24 7.14 -30.89 9.29
CA THR A 24 6.92 -29.53 8.83
C THR A 24 6.72 -28.70 10.09
N PRO A 25 7.55 -27.67 10.35
CA PRO A 25 7.35 -26.83 11.52
C PRO A 25 5.89 -26.36 11.52
N ASP A 26 5.28 -26.32 12.70
CA ASP A 26 3.92 -25.83 12.84
C ASP A 26 3.85 -24.46 12.13
N PRO A 27 2.85 -24.23 11.26
CA PRO A 27 2.74 -22.97 10.55
C PRO A 27 2.71 -21.84 11.58
N ALA A 28 3.63 -20.89 11.43
CA ALA A 28 3.68 -19.73 12.31
C ALA A 28 2.32 -19.01 12.28
N MET A 29 1.65 -18.96 13.43
CA MET A 29 0.38 -18.28 13.58
C MET A 29 0.58 -16.78 13.45
N VAL A 30 -0.29 -16.11 12.70
CA VAL A 30 -0.32 -14.64 12.62
C VAL A 30 -0.54 -14.07 14.01
N GLY A 31 0.27 -13.07 14.38
CA GLY A 31 0.24 -12.44 15.70
C GLY A 31 1.61 -12.38 16.37
N PRO A 32 1.63 -12.07 17.69
CA PRO A 32 2.86 -11.98 18.46
C PRO A 32 3.70 -13.27 18.42
N ALA A 33 5.01 -13.13 18.27
CA ALA A 33 6.00 -14.20 18.31
C ALA A 33 7.05 -13.91 19.41
N SER A 34 7.91 -14.88 19.72
CA SER A 34 8.96 -14.74 20.75
C SER A 34 9.93 -13.59 20.49
N ASP A 35 10.16 -13.25 19.22
CA ASP A 35 11.15 -12.27 18.78
C ASP A 35 10.60 -11.24 17.80
N GLY A 36 9.27 -11.19 17.59
CA GLY A 36 8.65 -10.31 16.60
C GLY A 36 7.13 -10.46 16.50
N HIS A 37 6.60 -10.16 15.31
CA HIS A 37 5.17 -10.31 15.01
C HIS A 37 4.98 -10.89 13.61
N TRP A 38 4.30 -12.04 13.49
CA TRP A 38 3.94 -12.60 12.19
C TRP A 38 2.73 -11.88 11.63
N VAL A 39 2.84 -11.39 10.40
CA VAL A 39 1.73 -10.73 9.70
C VAL A 39 1.05 -11.68 8.71
N PRO A 40 -0.19 -11.40 8.25
CA PRO A 40 -0.93 -12.21 7.26
C PRO A 40 -0.15 -12.66 6.02
N THR A 41 0.78 -11.85 5.53
CA THR A 41 1.67 -12.16 4.40
C THR A 41 2.76 -13.17 4.75
N ARG A 42 2.77 -13.70 5.99
CA ARG A 42 3.79 -14.59 6.57
C ARG A 42 5.20 -13.99 6.56
N GLN A 43 5.29 -12.66 6.62
CA GLN A 43 6.51 -11.94 6.94
C GLN A 43 6.61 -11.82 8.48
N LEU A 44 7.82 -11.83 9.01
CA LEU A 44 8.10 -11.61 10.42
C LEU A 44 8.53 -10.16 10.63
N ILE A 45 7.84 -9.42 11.49
CA ILE A 45 8.13 -8.01 11.76
C ILE A 45 9.02 -7.91 12.99
N ARG A 46 10.27 -7.48 12.79
CA ARG A 46 11.30 -7.25 13.83
C ARG A 46 12.04 -5.93 13.56
N PRO A 47 11.40 -4.78 13.86
CA PRO A 47 11.98 -3.48 13.56
C PRO A 47 13.29 -3.29 14.31
N ALA A 48 14.25 -2.60 13.69
CA ALA A 48 15.44 -2.16 14.39
C ALA A 48 15.10 -1.03 15.37
N GLY A 49 15.98 -0.83 16.37
CA GLY A 49 15.87 0.28 17.30
C GLY A 49 14.71 0.18 18.30
N LYS A 50 14.19 1.33 18.73
CA LYS A 50 13.07 1.42 19.67
C LYS A 50 11.78 1.65 18.91
N THR A 51 10.68 1.05 19.36
CA THR A 51 9.37 1.21 18.72
C THR A 51 8.36 1.71 19.74
N VAL A 52 7.63 2.78 19.37
CA VAL A 52 6.44 3.23 20.09
C VAL A 52 5.20 2.80 19.31
N GLN A 53 4.16 2.39 20.02
CA GLN A 53 2.88 2.00 19.44
C GLN A 53 1.79 2.98 19.86
N PHE A 54 0.83 3.19 18.99
CA PHE A 54 -0.34 4.03 19.23
C PHE A 54 -1.53 3.49 18.44
N SER A 55 -2.72 3.95 18.81
CA SER A 55 -3.89 3.61 18.00
C SER A 55 -3.80 4.37 16.67
N GLY A 56 -4.24 3.79 15.55
CA GLY A 56 -4.25 4.47 14.26
C GLY A 56 -3.40 3.83 13.16
N ARG A 57 -3.19 4.58 12.08
CA ARG A 57 -2.36 4.32 10.90
C ARG A 57 -1.62 5.63 10.55
N PRO A 58 -0.33 5.75 10.87
CA PRO A 58 0.45 6.92 10.53
C PRO A 58 0.74 6.93 9.02
N VAL A 59 0.69 8.12 8.42
CA VAL A 59 0.86 8.30 6.96
C VAL A 59 1.97 9.28 6.61
N ASP A 60 2.35 10.15 7.54
CA ASP A 60 3.38 11.17 7.37
C ASP A 60 3.93 11.60 8.76
N LEU A 61 5.13 12.19 8.82
CA LEU A 61 5.68 12.75 10.05
C LEU A 61 6.68 13.89 9.81
N VAL A 62 6.78 14.79 10.78
CA VAL A 62 7.77 15.88 10.81
C VAL A 62 8.42 15.97 12.18
N ALA A 63 9.70 16.32 12.19
CA ALA A 63 10.44 16.56 13.42
C ALA A 63 10.35 18.03 13.82
N HIS A 64 10.20 18.29 15.12
CA HIS A 64 10.36 19.63 15.65
C HIS A 64 11.78 20.15 15.35
N PRO A 65 11.99 21.45 15.02
CA PRO A 65 13.33 21.99 14.71
C PRO A 65 14.37 21.80 15.83
N ALA A 66 13.94 21.87 17.09
CA ALA A 66 14.80 21.57 18.25
C ALA A 66 15.06 20.05 18.47
N GLY A 67 14.37 19.20 17.71
CA GLY A 67 14.50 17.74 17.69
C GLY A 67 13.85 17.00 18.87
N GLU A 68 13.24 17.72 19.83
CA GLU A 68 12.72 17.11 21.07
C GLU A 68 11.46 16.27 20.88
N PHE A 69 10.66 16.61 19.87
CA PHE A 69 9.38 15.98 19.55
C PHE A 69 9.28 15.62 18.08
N ILE A 70 8.55 14.55 17.80
CA ILE A 70 8.13 14.16 16.45
C ILE A 70 6.61 14.21 16.40
N TYR A 71 6.09 14.88 15.38
CA TYR A 71 4.67 14.99 15.10
C TYR A 71 4.32 14.06 13.95
N ILE A 72 3.37 13.18 14.18
CA ILE A 72 2.97 12.16 13.22
C ILE A 72 1.55 12.45 12.77
N LYS A 73 1.37 12.56 11.46
CA LYS A 73 0.05 12.56 10.88
C LYS A 73 -0.48 11.14 10.87
N ASP A 74 -1.56 10.95 11.61
CA ASP A 74 -2.34 9.73 11.65
C ASP A 74 -3.64 9.94 10.86
N HIS A 75 -4.21 8.87 10.30
CA HIS A 75 -5.49 8.98 9.61
C HIS A 75 -6.64 9.53 10.49
N ARG A 76 -6.45 9.63 11.81
CA ARG A 76 -7.43 10.15 12.76
C ARG A 76 -7.03 11.49 13.38
N GLY A 77 -5.83 12.01 13.13
CA GLY A 77 -5.34 13.25 13.74
C GLY A 77 -3.82 13.36 13.83
N ILE A 78 -3.31 13.94 14.92
CA ILE A 78 -1.89 14.11 15.22
C ILE A 78 -1.50 13.25 16.41
N VAL A 79 -0.42 12.49 16.27
CA VAL A 79 0.24 11.79 17.38
C VAL A 79 1.54 12.51 17.68
N VAL A 80 1.78 12.82 18.96
CA VAL A 80 3.01 13.44 19.44
C VAL A 80 3.82 12.39 20.18
N ILE A 81 5.09 12.25 19.83
CA ILE A 81 6.04 11.41 20.56
C ILE A 81 7.27 12.24 20.94
N ASP A 82 7.88 11.90 22.06
CA ASP A 82 9.16 12.45 22.48
C ASP A 82 10.32 11.50 22.15
N ARG A 83 11.55 11.96 22.39
CA ARG A 83 12.77 11.15 22.20
C ARG A 83 12.86 9.90 23.09
N SER A 84 12.03 9.78 24.12
CA SER A 84 12.05 8.60 25.00
C SER A 84 11.56 7.34 24.28
N MET A 85 10.66 7.51 23.31
CA MET A 85 9.99 6.45 22.55
C MET A 85 9.19 5.47 23.45
N ASN A 86 8.78 5.89 24.64
CA ASN A 86 8.08 5.03 25.59
C ASN A 86 6.59 4.89 25.27
N ALA A 87 5.90 6.02 25.09
CA ALA A 87 4.48 6.11 24.78
C ALA A 87 4.21 7.45 24.07
N PRO A 88 3.08 7.61 23.37
CA PRO A 88 2.67 8.90 22.87
C PRO A 88 2.52 9.91 24.00
N VAL A 89 3.02 11.12 23.79
CA VAL A 89 2.75 12.29 24.65
C VAL A 89 1.29 12.71 24.49
N GLN A 90 0.76 12.62 23.25
CA GLN A 90 -0.61 12.99 22.92
C GLN A 90 -1.12 12.25 21.68
N GLU A 91 -2.41 11.92 21.65
CA GLU A 91 -3.16 11.59 20.43
C GLU A 91 -4.30 12.62 20.27
N LEU A 92 -4.09 13.66 19.44
CA LEU A 92 -5.09 14.69 19.16
C LEU A 92 -5.89 14.31 17.91
N ARG A 93 -7.22 14.19 18.02
CA ARG A 93 -8.09 13.85 16.88
C ARG A 93 -8.34 15.04 15.98
N PHE A 94 -8.48 14.81 14.68
CA PHE A 94 -9.11 15.79 13.79
C PHE A 94 -10.49 16.17 14.37
N PRO A 95 -10.89 17.46 14.28
CA PRO A 95 -12.19 17.86 14.77
C PRO A 95 -13.34 17.17 14.04
N ASP A 96 -13.17 16.93 12.74
CA ASP A 96 -14.11 16.25 11.84
C ASP A 96 -13.33 15.47 10.78
N GLY A 97 -13.95 14.47 10.15
CA GLY A 97 -13.34 13.67 9.08
C GLY A 97 -12.13 12.86 9.53
N GLY A 98 -11.17 12.68 8.62
CA GLY A 98 -9.90 11.99 8.87
C GLY A 98 -8.78 12.50 7.97
N GLY A 99 -7.55 12.09 8.25
CA GLY A 99 -6.34 12.54 7.56
C GLY A 99 -6.23 11.98 6.14
N SER A 100 -5.79 12.81 5.20
CA SER A 100 -5.39 12.35 3.86
C SER A 100 -4.07 11.57 3.89
N MET A 101 -3.64 11.06 2.72
CA MET A 101 -2.52 10.12 2.57
C MET A 101 -1.11 10.69 2.83
N HIS A 102 -0.98 12.01 2.98
CA HIS A 102 0.27 12.75 3.24
C HIS A 102 -0.09 14.15 3.73
N GLY A 103 0.82 14.91 4.33
CA GLY A 103 0.69 16.36 4.45
C GLY A 103 0.60 16.83 5.88
N ILE A 104 1.77 16.98 6.49
CA ILE A 104 2.01 17.64 7.76
C ILE A 104 3.25 18.53 7.64
N ALA A 105 3.21 19.73 8.20
CA ALA A 105 4.36 20.63 8.21
C ALA A 105 4.39 21.51 9.46
N LEU A 106 5.56 22.03 9.79
CA LEU A 106 5.79 23.00 10.87
C LEU A 106 6.26 24.34 10.31
N ASP A 107 6.13 25.40 11.09
CA ASP A 107 6.89 26.62 10.84
C ASP A 107 8.34 26.47 11.31
N ALA A 108 9.20 27.37 10.84
CA ALA A 108 10.64 27.34 11.12
C ALA A 108 10.98 27.36 12.63
N ASP A 109 10.14 28.02 13.42
CA ASP A 109 10.31 28.12 14.88
C ASP A 109 9.70 26.93 15.65
N GLY A 110 8.91 26.07 14.99
CA GLY A 110 8.25 24.91 15.60
C GLY A 110 7.09 25.27 16.53
N THR A 111 6.49 26.44 16.36
CA THR A 111 5.38 26.93 17.21
C THR A 111 4.01 26.60 16.65
N ARG A 112 3.94 26.33 15.35
CA ARG A 112 2.70 25.99 14.63
C ARG A 112 2.89 24.75 13.78
N LEU A 113 1.80 24.00 13.64
CA LEU A 113 1.70 22.80 12.84
C LEU A 113 0.51 22.93 11.90
N TRP A 114 0.67 22.46 10.67
CA TRP A 114 -0.40 22.32 9.71
C TRP A 114 -0.56 20.88 9.27
N ALA A 115 -1.80 20.44 9.08
CA ALA A 115 -2.11 19.11 8.56
C ALA A 115 -3.34 19.14 7.66
N THR A 116 -3.24 18.49 6.50
CA THR A 116 -4.36 18.33 5.56
C THR A 116 -5.28 17.20 5.99
N ASP A 117 -6.60 17.36 5.78
CA ASP A 117 -7.55 16.26 5.90
C ASP A 117 -7.89 15.64 4.54
N ALA A 118 -8.58 14.50 4.56
CA ALA A 118 -9.07 13.84 3.36
C ALA A 118 -10.26 14.59 2.72
N GLU A 119 -10.83 15.59 3.39
CA GLU A 119 -11.98 16.34 2.90
C GLU A 119 -11.52 17.60 2.16
N SER A 120 -11.67 18.76 2.80
CA SER A 120 -11.47 20.07 2.20
C SER A 120 -10.85 21.06 3.18
N THR A 121 -10.05 20.60 4.14
CA THR A 121 -9.51 21.48 5.19
C THR A 121 -8.01 21.33 5.34
N LEU A 122 -7.34 22.47 5.46
CA LEU A 122 -6.04 22.58 6.10
C LEU A 122 -6.25 22.98 7.56
N HIS A 123 -5.88 22.11 8.48
CA HIS A 123 -5.97 22.36 9.91
C HIS A 123 -4.67 22.98 10.41
N GLU A 124 -4.79 24.06 11.19
CA GLU A 124 -3.70 24.70 11.90
C GLU A 124 -3.79 24.35 13.39
N ALA A 125 -2.66 24.07 14.02
CA ALA A 125 -2.52 23.84 15.45
C ALA A 125 -1.37 24.66 16.04
N ALA A 126 -1.53 25.09 17.29
CA ALA A 126 -0.44 25.61 18.09
C ALA A 126 0.29 24.48 18.81
N ILE A 127 1.61 24.62 18.94
CA ILE A 127 2.49 23.74 19.71
C ILE A 127 2.83 24.42 21.04
N ALA A 128 2.55 23.73 22.15
CA ALA A 128 2.95 24.16 23.50
C ALA A 128 4.39 23.74 23.82
N GLY A 129 4.98 24.35 24.85
CA GLY A 129 6.37 24.08 25.26
C GLY A 129 6.63 22.65 25.78
N ASP A 130 5.58 21.87 26.06
CA ASP A 130 5.67 20.44 26.39
C ASP A 130 5.47 19.54 25.16
N GLY A 131 5.45 20.11 23.96
CA GLY A 131 5.24 19.43 22.70
C GLY A 131 3.78 19.11 22.38
N THR A 132 2.83 19.36 23.28
CA THR A 132 1.42 19.09 22.98
C THR A 132 0.86 20.07 21.95
N VAL A 133 -0.06 19.59 21.11
CA VAL A 133 -0.73 20.35 20.06
C VAL A 133 -2.19 20.64 20.40
N SER A 134 -2.72 21.74 19.88
CA SER A 134 -4.14 22.10 19.95
C SER A 134 -4.58 22.82 18.69
N TRP A 135 -5.68 22.37 18.07
CA TRP A 135 -6.24 23.01 16.87
C TRP A 135 -6.63 24.46 17.14
N THR A 136 -6.20 25.37 16.27
CA THR A 136 -6.45 26.81 16.38
C THR A 136 -7.35 27.32 15.26
N ARG A 137 -7.17 26.84 14.03
CA ARG A 137 -7.86 27.35 12.85
C ARG A 137 -8.10 26.25 11.83
N LYS A 138 -9.20 26.37 11.08
CA LYS A 138 -9.52 25.57 9.89
C LYS A 138 -9.51 26.48 8.69
N ILE A 139 -8.75 26.11 7.67
CA ILE A 139 -8.63 26.86 6.41
C ILE A 139 -9.29 26.04 5.30
N SER A 140 -10.25 26.65 4.60
CA SER A 140 -11.03 25.97 3.56
C SER A 140 -10.22 25.77 2.27
N LEU A 141 -10.19 24.52 1.80
CA LEU A 141 -9.57 24.05 0.57
C LEU A 141 -10.61 23.27 -0.24
N PRO A 142 -11.59 23.94 -0.87
CA PRO A 142 -12.69 23.26 -1.55
C PRO A 142 -12.22 22.45 -2.76
N GLY A 143 -12.99 21.41 -3.07
CA GLY A 143 -12.80 20.54 -4.22
C GLY A 143 -13.07 21.21 -5.58
N PRO A 144 -13.05 20.43 -6.68
CA PRO A 144 -13.27 20.93 -8.03
C PRO A 144 -14.58 21.73 -8.15
N GLY A 145 -14.52 22.85 -8.86
CA GLY A 145 -15.67 23.76 -8.99
C GLY A 145 -16.01 24.55 -7.71
N GLY A 146 -15.13 24.53 -6.70
CA GLY A 146 -15.32 25.26 -5.45
C GLY A 146 -16.24 24.57 -4.44
N SER A 147 -16.43 23.25 -4.56
CA SER A 147 -17.30 22.48 -3.67
C SER A 147 -16.78 21.06 -3.42
N GLY A 148 -17.20 20.45 -2.30
CA GLY A 148 -16.82 19.09 -1.93
C GLY A 148 -15.35 18.95 -1.51
N ALA A 149 -14.91 17.70 -1.37
CA ALA A 149 -13.56 17.37 -0.93
C ALA A 149 -12.52 17.69 -2.02
N SER A 150 -11.41 18.34 -1.67
CA SER A 150 -10.24 18.45 -2.54
C SER A 150 -9.28 17.28 -2.38
N HIS A 151 -9.41 16.51 -1.28
CA HIS A 151 -8.47 15.46 -0.88
C HIS A 151 -7.04 16.01 -0.87
N SER A 152 -6.80 17.01 -0.02
CA SER A 152 -5.51 17.69 0.00
C SER A 152 -4.43 16.79 0.63
N THR A 153 -3.24 16.71 0.05
CA THR A 153 -2.15 15.82 0.49
C THR A 153 -0.96 16.65 0.97
N GLY A 154 0.22 16.53 0.37
CA GLY A 154 1.46 17.20 0.75
C GLY A 154 1.33 18.72 0.88
N ILE A 155 2.17 19.27 1.76
CA ILE A 155 2.20 20.69 2.10
C ILE A 155 3.64 21.13 2.28
N ALA A 156 3.96 22.29 1.69
CA ALA A 156 5.20 23.00 1.97
C ALA A 156 4.89 24.40 2.54
N ILE A 157 5.59 24.78 3.60
CA ILE A 157 5.49 26.10 4.24
C ILE A 157 6.68 26.94 3.77
N SER A 158 6.43 28.20 3.41
CA SER A 158 7.50 29.13 3.07
C SER A 158 8.37 29.44 4.30
N ALA A 159 9.65 29.76 4.09
CA ALA A 159 10.61 30.00 5.16
C ALA A 159 10.23 31.19 6.05
N ASP A 160 9.50 32.18 5.50
CA ASP A 160 8.93 33.30 6.24
C ASP A 160 7.68 32.94 7.05
N GLY A 161 7.14 31.73 6.89
CA GLY A 161 5.97 31.22 7.59
C GLY A 161 4.64 31.86 7.19
N ASN A 162 4.60 32.59 6.07
CA ASN A 162 3.41 33.34 5.63
C ASN A 162 2.57 32.59 4.58
N ARG A 163 3.18 31.67 3.82
CA ARG A 163 2.48 30.92 2.77
C ARG A 163 2.58 29.42 2.99
N ALA A 164 1.50 28.74 2.63
CA ALA A 164 1.52 27.30 2.41
C ALA A 164 1.17 26.98 0.95
N TYR A 165 1.89 26.02 0.38
CA TYR A 165 1.61 25.40 -0.90
C TYR A 165 1.06 24.01 -0.63
N VAL A 166 -0.16 23.72 -1.07
CA VAL A 166 -0.88 22.49 -0.71
C VAL A 166 -1.37 21.75 -1.94
N CYS A 167 -0.97 20.49 -2.08
CA CYS A 167 -1.45 19.62 -3.16
C CYS A 167 -2.96 19.36 -3.00
N GLN A 168 -3.77 19.71 -4.00
CA GLN A 168 -5.20 19.40 -4.03
C GLN A 168 -5.46 18.28 -5.04
N SER A 169 -5.38 17.02 -4.57
CA SER A 169 -5.36 15.83 -5.43
C SER A 169 -6.56 15.73 -6.39
N ARG A 170 -7.77 16.09 -5.95
CA ARG A 170 -8.95 16.06 -6.83
C ARG A 170 -9.05 17.27 -7.77
N ASN A 171 -8.41 18.38 -7.42
CA ASN A 171 -8.47 19.62 -8.20
C ASN A 171 -7.42 19.63 -9.32
N ASN A 172 -6.38 18.81 -9.23
CA ASN A 172 -5.20 18.86 -10.11
C ASN A 172 -4.50 20.24 -10.02
N THR A 173 -4.42 20.76 -8.80
CA THR A 173 -3.84 22.08 -8.50
C THR A 173 -2.94 22.04 -7.27
N LEU A 174 -2.01 22.99 -7.23
CA LEU A 174 -1.29 23.42 -6.03
C LEU A 174 -1.99 24.66 -5.49
N ALA A 175 -2.64 24.56 -4.32
CA ALA A 175 -3.24 25.70 -3.65
C ALA A 175 -2.16 26.58 -3.02
N VAL A 176 -2.33 27.90 -3.15
CA VAL A 176 -1.53 28.90 -2.44
C VAL A 176 -2.39 29.47 -1.32
N VAL A 177 -1.94 29.31 -0.08
CA VAL A 177 -2.65 29.72 1.13
C VAL A 177 -1.86 30.82 1.82
N ASP A 178 -2.54 31.91 2.15
CA ASP A 178 -2.02 32.94 3.05
C ASP A 178 -2.34 32.50 4.49
N LEU A 179 -1.29 32.21 5.25
CA LEU A 179 -1.40 31.65 6.60
C LEU A 179 -1.79 32.71 7.64
N GLU A 180 -1.40 33.97 7.42
CA GLU A 180 -1.82 35.08 8.30
C GLU A 180 -3.32 35.34 8.13
N ALA A 181 -3.76 35.52 6.88
CA ALA A 181 -5.16 35.71 6.54
C ALA A 181 -6.00 34.45 6.81
N GLY A 182 -5.39 33.26 6.80
CA GLY A 182 -6.07 31.99 7.05
C GLY A 182 -7.00 31.59 5.90
N GLN A 183 -6.61 31.87 4.66
CA GLN A 183 -7.44 31.61 3.49
C GLN A 183 -6.61 31.25 2.27
N ARG A 184 -7.19 30.42 1.39
CA ARG A 184 -6.65 30.16 0.06
C ARG A 184 -6.73 31.44 -0.78
N VAL A 185 -5.60 31.85 -1.35
CA VAL A 185 -5.46 33.06 -2.19
C VAL A 185 -5.24 32.76 -3.67
N GLY A 186 -4.93 31.51 -4.02
CA GLY A 186 -4.77 31.08 -5.41
C GLY A 186 -4.71 29.57 -5.58
N GLU A 187 -4.78 29.13 -6.84
CA GLU A 187 -4.57 27.75 -7.28
C GLU A 187 -3.71 27.78 -8.54
N ILE A 188 -2.67 26.96 -8.57
CA ILE A 188 -1.78 26.79 -9.72
C ILE A 188 -2.08 25.43 -10.35
N ALA A 189 -2.39 25.39 -11.63
CA ALA A 189 -2.60 24.13 -12.34
C ALA A 189 -1.30 23.32 -12.42
N VAL A 190 -1.39 22.02 -12.10
CA VAL A 190 -0.28 21.05 -12.17
C VAL A 190 -0.75 19.77 -12.87
N GLY A 191 0.04 18.70 -12.80
CA GLY A 191 -0.37 17.37 -13.25
C GLY A 191 -1.58 16.82 -12.48
N ILE A 192 -1.99 15.61 -12.86
CA ILE A 192 -3.18 14.97 -12.31
C ILE A 192 -2.85 14.28 -10.99
N ALA A 193 -3.73 14.46 -10.01
CA ALA A 193 -3.59 13.89 -8.67
C ALA A 193 -2.26 14.23 -7.98
N PRO A 194 -1.98 15.54 -7.75
CA PRO A 194 -0.79 15.96 -6.99
C PRO A 194 -0.78 15.30 -5.61
N TYR A 195 0.38 14.79 -5.20
CA TYR A 195 0.59 14.01 -3.98
C TYR A 195 1.47 14.74 -2.96
N ASP A 196 2.69 15.10 -3.34
CA ASP A 196 3.65 15.81 -2.48
C ASP A 196 4.16 17.09 -3.14
N VAL A 197 4.61 18.04 -2.33
CA VAL A 197 5.22 19.30 -2.78
C VAL A 197 6.41 19.66 -1.90
N ILE A 198 7.54 19.98 -2.55
CA ILE A 198 8.71 20.54 -1.88
C ILE A 198 9.18 21.83 -2.56
N LEU A 199 9.78 22.73 -1.78
CA LEU A 199 10.33 23.99 -2.30
C LEU A 199 11.82 23.85 -2.59
N SER A 200 12.26 24.53 -3.65
CA SER A 200 13.67 24.84 -3.86
C SER A 200 14.21 25.71 -2.72
N SER A 201 15.53 25.64 -2.48
CA SER A 201 16.16 26.36 -1.35
C SER A 201 16.06 27.88 -1.42
N ASP A 202 15.86 28.45 -2.62
CA ASP A 202 15.61 29.89 -2.83
C ASP A 202 14.11 30.24 -2.87
N GLU A 203 13.23 29.24 -2.71
CA GLU A 203 11.77 29.32 -2.71
C GLU A 203 11.16 29.87 -4.01
N LYS A 204 11.95 29.91 -5.09
CA LYS A 204 11.48 30.39 -6.40
C LYS A 204 10.78 29.32 -7.21
N ARG A 205 10.96 28.06 -6.82
CA ARG A 205 10.32 26.90 -7.45
C ARG A 205 9.69 25.98 -6.43
N ALA A 206 8.54 25.44 -6.77
CA ALA A 206 7.97 24.24 -6.17
C ALA A 206 8.10 23.05 -7.13
N TYR A 207 8.41 21.89 -6.58
CA TYR A 207 8.34 20.60 -7.27
C TYR A 207 7.14 19.85 -6.73
N VAL A 208 6.24 19.41 -7.60
CA VAL A 208 4.98 18.73 -7.21
C VAL A 208 4.96 17.36 -7.87
N SER A 209 4.82 16.29 -7.08
CA SER A 209 4.68 14.93 -7.61
C SER A 209 3.23 14.64 -7.96
N ASP A 210 2.97 14.16 -9.17
CA ASP A 210 1.63 13.99 -9.73
C ASP A 210 1.37 12.51 -10.06
N TRP A 211 0.50 11.85 -9.29
CA TRP A 211 0.23 10.42 -9.40
C TRP A 211 -0.34 9.99 -10.75
N GLY A 212 -1.27 10.79 -11.29
CA GLY A 212 -1.87 10.55 -12.60
C GLY A 212 -1.05 11.09 -13.77
N GLY A 213 0.06 11.78 -13.47
CA GLY A 213 0.97 12.33 -14.46
C GLY A 213 0.39 13.49 -15.27
N ARG A 214 0.82 13.64 -16.53
CA ARG A 214 0.33 14.69 -17.43
C ARG A 214 -1.16 14.52 -17.77
N HIS A 215 -1.80 15.63 -18.11
CA HIS A 215 -3.14 15.61 -18.69
C HIS A 215 -3.14 14.89 -20.06
N PRO A 216 -4.17 14.09 -20.37
CA PRO A 216 -4.25 13.36 -21.64
C PRO A 216 -4.34 14.28 -22.87
N GLU A 217 -3.77 13.81 -23.97
CA GLU A 217 -3.95 14.34 -25.32
C GLU A 217 -5.00 13.51 -26.10
N GLN A 218 -5.38 13.95 -27.31
CA GLN A 218 -6.49 13.36 -28.06
C GLN A 218 -6.36 11.86 -28.35
N ASP A 219 -5.14 11.35 -28.50
CA ASP A 219 -4.87 9.96 -28.88
C ASP A 219 -4.53 9.05 -27.68
N ASP A 220 -4.50 9.60 -26.46
CA ASP A 220 -4.26 8.80 -25.26
C ASP A 220 -5.46 7.88 -24.95
N LEU A 221 -5.17 6.67 -24.49
CA LEU A 221 -6.18 5.81 -23.89
C LEU A 221 -6.41 6.28 -22.45
N THR A 222 -7.67 6.55 -22.09
CA THR A 222 -8.01 7.13 -20.78
C THR A 222 -9.07 6.37 -20.01
N ALA A 223 -9.10 6.60 -18.70
CA ALA A 223 -10.20 6.22 -17.81
C ALA A 223 -10.38 7.29 -16.72
N ASP A 224 -11.60 7.41 -16.19
CA ASP A 224 -11.92 8.36 -15.12
C ASP A 224 -11.23 7.96 -13.81
N SER A 225 -10.57 8.93 -13.16
CA SER A 225 -10.08 8.85 -11.79
C SER A 225 -10.53 10.08 -11.02
N SER A 226 -11.54 9.91 -10.16
CA SER A 226 -12.11 10.96 -9.32
C SER A 226 -12.63 12.18 -10.12
N GLY A 227 -13.21 11.95 -11.31
CA GLY A 227 -13.74 13.02 -12.17
C GLY A 227 -12.72 13.65 -13.12
N THR A 228 -11.51 13.08 -13.25
CA THR A 228 -10.50 13.49 -14.22
C THR A 228 -10.05 12.29 -15.03
N ASP A 229 -10.01 12.42 -16.36
CA ASP A 229 -9.45 11.38 -17.23
C ASP A 229 -7.93 11.27 -17.01
N VAL A 230 -7.46 10.07 -16.69
CA VAL A 230 -6.02 9.74 -16.60
C VAL A 230 -5.63 8.79 -17.72
N ILE A 231 -4.35 8.85 -18.11
CA ILE A 231 -3.79 7.95 -19.12
C ILE A 231 -3.67 6.54 -18.53
N VAL A 232 -4.18 5.56 -19.26
CA VAL A 232 -4.13 4.14 -18.89
C VAL A 232 -3.55 3.29 -20.01
N ASP A 233 -3.00 2.13 -19.66
CA ASP A 233 -2.58 1.14 -20.63
C ASP A 233 -3.77 0.28 -21.13
N GLU A 234 -3.51 -0.67 -22.02
CA GLU A 234 -4.53 -1.58 -22.56
C GLU A 234 -5.21 -2.49 -21.51
N ARG A 235 -4.68 -2.56 -20.29
CA ARG A 235 -5.29 -3.28 -19.16
C ARG A 235 -6.26 -2.38 -18.38
N GLY A 236 -6.18 -1.06 -18.59
CA GLY A 236 -6.90 -0.05 -17.83
C GLY A 236 -6.16 0.39 -16.56
N VAL A 237 -4.87 0.10 -16.45
CA VAL A 237 -4.02 0.51 -15.32
C VAL A 237 -3.39 1.87 -15.62
N GLY A 238 -3.32 2.75 -14.62
CA GLY A 238 -2.65 4.06 -14.74
C GLY A 238 -1.25 3.93 -15.35
N ALA A 239 -0.98 4.72 -16.38
CA ALA A 239 0.20 4.58 -17.24
C ALA A 239 1.06 5.85 -17.33
N SER A 240 0.77 6.85 -16.50
CA SER A 240 1.47 8.13 -16.46
C SER A 240 1.75 8.55 -15.02
N GLY A 241 2.89 9.19 -14.78
CA GLY A 241 3.29 9.78 -13.52
C GLY A 241 4.37 10.82 -13.80
N CYS A 242 4.31 11.99 -13.18
CA CYS A 242 5.25 13.08 -13.47
C CYS A 242 5.57 13.93 -12.23
N VAL A 243 6.53 14.83 -12.40
CA VAL A 243 6.76 15.95 -11.48
C VAL A 243 6.54 17.27 -12.21
N SER A 244 5.62 18.09 -11.69
CA SER A 244 5.41 19.46 -12.15
C SER A 244 6.41 20.40 -11.50
N PHE A 245 7.08 21.22 -12.31
CA PHE A 245 7.97 22.30 -11.85
C PHE A 245 7.19 23.60 -11.94
N VAL A 246 6.98 24.25 -10.81
CA VAL A 246 6.19 25.47 -10.69
C VAL A 246 7.11 26.63 -10.35
N ASP A 247 7.07 27.69 -11.16
CA ASP A 247 7.71 28.97 -10.88
C ASP A 247 6.83 29.78 -9.93
N LEU A 248 7.41 30.20 -8.80
CA LEU A 248 6.76 30.95 -7.73
C LEU A 248 7.14 32.44 -7.72
N ASP A 249 8.10 32.87 -8.57
CA ASP A 249 8.41 34.29 -8.77
C ASP A 249 7.30 34.98 -9.60
N ASP A 250 6.51 34.22 -10.38
CA ASP A 250 5.30 34.72 -11.04
C ASP A 250 4.20 34.99 -9.99
N PRO A 251 3.61 36.20 -9.91
CA PRO A 251 2.58 36.56 -8.93
C PRO A 251 1.35 35.63 -8.85
N GLY A 252 1.09 34.83 -9.89
CA GLY A 252 0.04 33.79 -9.89
C GLY A 252 0.55 32.37 -9.70
N GLY A 253 1.87 32.16 -9.76
CA GLY A 253 2.51 30.86 -9.89
C GLY A 253 2.19 30.18 -11.23
N LYS A 254 3.18 29.51 -11.82
CA LYS A 254 2.97 28.86 -13.12
C LYS A 254 3.78 27.58 -13.27
N GLN A 255 3.15 26.51 -13.72
CA GLN A 255 3.88 25.33 -14.18
C GLN A 255 4.76 25.72 -15.39
N VAL A 256 6.08 25.59 -15.23
CA VAL A 256 7.09 25.92 -16.25
C VAL A 256 7.71 24.69 -16.89
N ALA A 257 7.66 23.54 -16.22
CA ALA A 257 8.05 22.26 -16.79
C ALA A 257 7.21 21.12 -16.21
N LEU A 258 7.19 19.99 -16.92
CA LEU A 258 6.62 18.73 -16.47
C LEU A 258 7.61 17.64 -16.86
N VAL A 259 8.01 16.83 -15.89
CA VAL A 259 9.03 15.79 -16.07
C VAL A 259 8.38 14.43 -15.90
N ASP A 260 8.33 13.63 -16.96
CA ASP A 260 7.81 12.27 -16.88
C ASP A 260 8.69 11.40 -15.98
N THR A 261 8.06 10.60 -15.13
CA THR A 261 8.70 9.71 -14.15
C THR A 261 8.09 8.30 -14.21
N GLY A 262 8.40 7.47 -13.23
CA GLY A 262 7.64 6.25 -12.95
C GLY A 262 6.23 6.53 -12.45
N LEU A 263 5.46 5.45 -12.34
CA LEU A 263 4.08 5.50 -11.88
C LEU A 263 3.99 5.79 -10.38
N HIS A 264 3.02 6.64 -10.03
CA HIS A 264 2.74 7.11 -8.68
C HIS A 264 3.99 7.70 -8.01
N PRO A 265 4.56 8.80 -8.54
CA PRO A 265 5.57 9.55 -7.83
C PRO A 265 4.96 10.08 -6.52
N ALA A 266 5.49 9.63 -5.39
CA ALA A 266 5.01 9.98 -4.07
C ALA A 266 5.93 11.04 -3.45
N ASP A 267 6.63 10.67 -2.39
CA ASP A 267 7.53 11.55 -1.65
C ASP A 267 8.77 11.95 -2.47
N MET A 268 9.29 13.15 -2.19
CA MET A 268 10.42 13.76 -2.90
C MET A 268 11.43 14.37 -1.94
N VAL A 269 12.72 14.26 -2.28
CA VAL A 269 13.79 14.98 -1.57
C VAL A 269 14.78 15.61 -2.54
N LEU A 270 15.23 16.82 -2.20
CA LEU A 270 16.19 17.58 -2.99
C LEU A 270 17.62 17.42 -2.42
N SER A 271 18.62 17.30 -3.29
CA SER A 271 20.03 17.34 -2.87
C SER A 271 20.36 18.66 -2.17
N GLY A 272 21.37 18.66 -1.30
CA GLY A 272 21.74 19.85 -0.52
C GLY A 272 22.14 21.07 -1.36
N ASP A 273 22.55 20.88 -2.62
CA ASP A 273 22.86 21.93 -3.58
C ASP A 273 21.70 22.29 -4.53
N GLY A 274 20.55 21.62 -4.40
CA GLY A 274 19.36 21.85 -5.23
C GLY A 274 19.42 21.29 -6.65
N SER A 275 20.53 20.65 -7.05
CA SER A 275 20.74 20.21 -8.44
C SER A 275 20.00 18.91 -8.80
N THR A 276 19.71 18.07 -7.82
CA THR A 276 19.15 16.74 -8.02
C THR A 276 17.91 16.54 -7.17
N LEU A 277 16.82 16.11 -7.79
CA LEU A 277 15.57 15.73 -7.14
C LEU A 277 15.40 14.21 -7.20
N TYR A 278 15.23 13.58 -6.04
CA TYR A 278 14.92 12.15 -5.92
C TYR A 278 13.42 11.97 -5.71
N VAL A 279 12.80 11.07 -6.47
CA VAL A 279 11.34 10.88 -6.50
C VAL A 279 11.01 9.41 -6.29
N ALA A 280 10.25 9.09 -5.26
CA ALA A 280 9.82 7.72 -4.99
C ALA A 280 8.65 7.34 -5.93
N CYS A 281 8.89 6.51 -6.94
CA CYS A 281 7.86 6.07 -7.88
C CYS A 281 7.30 4.71 -7.45
N VAL A 282 6.31 4.74 -6.55
CA VAL A 282 5.89 3.57 -5.77
C VAL A 282 5.35 2.45 -6.65
N ASN A 283 4.50 2.79 -7.62
CA ASN A 283 3.87 1.82 -8.51
C ASN A 283 4.78 1.44 -9.69
N SER A 284 6.05 1.88 -9.67
CA SER A 284 7.13 1.49 -10.58
C SER A 284 8.32 0.82 -9.91
N ASP A 285 8.26 0.62 -8.59
CA ASP A 285 9.26 -0.07 -7.77
C ASP A 285 10.69 0.48 -7.87
N ARG A 286 10.82 1.81 -7.95
CA ARG A 286 12.11 2.51 -8.08
C ARG A 286 12.04 3.94 -7.56
N VAL A 287 13.21 4.55 -7.37
CA VAL A 287 13.38 6.00 -7.17
C VAL A 287 13.94 6.60 -8.46
N ASP A 288 13.26 7.58 -9.05
CA ASP A 288 13.77 8.32 -10.21
C ASP A 288 14.63 9.51 -9.76
N ILE A 289 15.66 9.83 -10.54
CA ILE A 289 16.63 10.91 -10.29
C ILE A 289 16.45 11.96 -11.38
N ILE A 290 16.08 13.18 -10.98
CA ILE A 290 15.81 14.29 -11.90
C ILE A 290 16.89 15.36 -11.71
N ASP A 291 17.50 15.79 -12.82
CA ASP A 291 18.33 16.99 -12.84
C ASP A 291 17.42 18.23 -12.92
N THR A 292 17.53 19.13 -11.93
CA THR A 292 16.59 20.25 -11.77
C THR A 292 16.84 21.40 -12.76
N ALA A 293 18.03 21.46 -13.34
CA ALA A 293 18.40 22.47 -14.32
C ALA A 293 17.85 22.15 -15.72
N SER A 294 18.01 20.90 -16.16
CA SER A 294 17.52 20.40 -17.44
C SER A 294 16.09 19.88 -17.39
N ALA A 295 15.51 19.71 -16.19
CA ALA A 295 14.18 19.15 -15.98
C ALA A 295 14.01 17.78 -16.68
N ALA A 296 14.95 16.87 -16.40
CA ALA A 296 14.98 15.56 -17.04
C ALA A 296 15.36 14.46 -16.05
N VAL A 297 14.73 13.29 -16.18
CA VAL A 297 15.18 12.08 -15.49
C VAL A 297 16.54 11.65 -16.06
N THR A 298 17.54 11.58 -15.19
CA THR A 298 18.93 11.20 -15.54
C THR A 298 19.27 9.77 -15.13
N GLY A 299 18.46 9.15 -14.27
CA GLY A 299 18.66 7.78 -13.83
C GLY A 299 17.56 7.31 -12.88
N SER A 300 17.67 6.05 -12.43
CA SER A 300 16.78 5.49 -11.43
C SER A 300 17.49 4.44 -10.57
N ILE A 301 16.94 4.22 -9.37
CA ILE A 301 17.48 3.33 -8.34
C ILE A 301 16.42 2.28 -8.00
N ALA A 302 16.70 1.00 -8.28
CA ALA A 302 15.83 -0.09 -7.88
C ALA A 302 16.16 -0.54 -6.45
N THR A 303 15.27 -0.29 -5.49
CA THR A 303 15.56 -0.44 -4.05
C THR A 303 15.25 -1.83 -3.48
N ARG A 304 15.11 -2.87 -4.31
CA ARG A 304 14.74 -4.22 -3.84
C ARG A 304 15.85 -4.90 -3.00
N PRO A 305 15.51 -5.63 -1.91
CA PRO A 305 16.48 -6.36 -1.07
C PRO A 305 17.32 -7.41 -1.80
N MET A 306 16.77 -7.99 -2.87
CA MET A 306 17.47 -8.91 -3.77
C MET A 306 17.10 -8.56 -5.21
N ALA A 307 18.10 -8.48 -6.07
CA ALA A 307 17.96 -7.97 -7.45
C ALA A 307 16.97 -8.76 -8.32
N ASP A 308 16.70 -10.02 -7.99
CA ASP A 308 15.80 -10.93 -8.69
C ASP A 308 14.38 -10.99 -8.13
N LEU A 309 14.08 -10.23 -7.07
CA LEU A 309 12.71 -10.13 -6.55
C LEU A 309 11.78 -9.50 -7.61
N PRO A 310 10.53 -9.99 -7.70
CA PRO A 310 9.51 -9.37 -8.53
C PRO A 310 9.12 -8.00 -7.97
N PHE A 311 8.33 -7.27 -8.76
CA PHE A 311 7.67 -6.03 -8.33
C PHE A 311 6.98 -6.23 -6.97
N GLY A 312 7.18 -5.27 -6.06
CA GLY A 312 6.55 -5.28 -4.73
C GLY A 312 7.42 -4.74 -3.60
N SER A 313 8.50 -4.01 -3.88
CA SER A 313 9.27 -3.31 -2.84
C SER A 313 8.52 -2.07 -2.37
N LEU A 314 7.83 -1.38 -3.29
CA LEU A 314 6.97 -0.22 -3.06
C LEU A 314 7.72 0.91 -2.33
N PRO A 315 8.75 1.54 -2.95
CA PRO A 315 9.45 2.68 -2.36
C PRO A 315 8.49 3.88 -2.31
N ASN A 316 8.17 4.39 -1.11
CA ASN A 316 7.10 5.39 -0.94
C ASN A 316 7.43 6.60 -0.07
N ALA A 317 8.58 6.61 0.60
CA ALA A 317 9.07 7.74 1.38
C ALA A 317 10.60 7.82 1.34
N LEU A 318 11.12 9.04 1.44
CA LEU A 318 12.52 9.39 1.26
C LEU A 318 13.02 10.26 2.40
N ALA A 319 14.28 10.10 2.80
CA ALA A 319 14.98 11.05 3.66
C ALA A 319 16.45 11.09 3.28
N LEU A 320 17.08 12.26 3.40
CA LEU A 320 18.52 12.42 3.26
C LEU A 320 19.20 12.48 4.64
N ASP A 321 20.48 12.09 4.70
CA ASP A 321 21.31 12.49 5.83
C ASP A 321 21.73 13.97 5.73
N GLU A 322 22.22 14.52 6.85
CA GLU A 322 22.59 15.93 6.96
C GLU A 322 23.60 16.38 5.88
N ASP A 323 24.54 15.49 5.53
CA ASP A 323 25.55 15.73 4.49
C ASP A 323 25.04 15.45 3.05
N ALA A 324 23.78 15.04 2.89
CA ALA A 324 23.18 14.62 1.61
C ALA A 324 24.01 13.56 0.84
N ARG A 325 24.66 12.65 1.56
CA ARG A 325 25.45 11.53 1.01
C ARG A 325 24.72 10.21 1.06
N ARG A 326 23.72 10.07 1.92
CA ARG A 326 22.87 8.89 2.01
C ARG A 326 21.43 9.24 1.77
N LEU A 327 20.79 8.44 0.92
CA LEU A 327 19.35 8.44 0.75
C LEU A 327 18.77 7.21 1.46
N TYR A 328 17.83 7.46 2.37
CA TYR A 328 17.00 6.45 3.00
C TYR A 328 15.71 6.32 2.22
N VAL A 329 15.33 5.10 1.86
CA VAL A 329 14.11 4.82 1.07
C VAL A 329 13.25 3.81 1.79
N ALA A 330 12.04 4.19 2.18
CA ALA A 330 11.08 3.29 2.80
C ALA A 330 10.48 2.36 1.74
N ASN A 331 10.72 1.06 1.87
CA ASN A 331 10.10 0.04 1.05
C ASN A 331 8.92 -0.59 1.80
N GLY A 332 7.71 -0.11 1.53
CA GLY A 332 6.50 -0.55 2.20
C GLY A 332 6.30 -2.07 2.11
N GLY A 333 6.46 -2.65 0.92
CA GLY A 333 6.22 -4.08 0.69
C GLY A 333 7.30 -5.01 1.28
N ASN A 334 8.46 -4.46 1.67
CA ASN A 334 9.56 -5.23 2.26
C ASN A 334 9.76 -4.97 3.75
N ASN A 335 8.94 -4.13 4.40
CA ASN A 335 9.08 -3.83 5.83
C ASN A 335 10.51 -3.39 6.19
N ALA A 336 11.12 -2.57 5.33
CA ALA A 336 12.52 -2.19 5.45
C ALA A 336 12.79 -0.80 4.85
N VAL A 337 13.91 -0.20 5.27
CA VAL A 337 14.44 1.03 4.68
C VAL A 337 15.74 0.71 3.95
N ALA A 338 15.79 0.95 2.63
CA ALA A 338 17.02 0.86 1.86
C ALA A 338 17.92 2.05 2.19
N VAL A 339 19.23 1.80 2.33
CA VAL A 339 20.24 2.85 2.49
C VAL A 339 21.08 2.90 1.22
N VAL A 340 20.99 4.02 0.51
CA VAL A 340 21.68 4.27 -0.74
C VAL A 340 22.84 5.23 -0.51
N ASP A 341 24.03 4.87 -0.98
CA ASP A 341 25.19 5.75 -1.00
C ASP A 341 25.19 6.57 -2.30
N LEU A 342 24.94 7.87 -2.17
CA LEU A 342 24.87 8.80 -3.30
C LEU A 342 26.27 9.16 -3.85
N ALA A 343 27.33 8.98 -3.05
CA ALA A 343 28.70 9.21 -3.50
C ALA A 343 29.29 8.03 -4.28
N ASP A 344 28.78 6.81 -4.06
CA ASP A 344 29.18 5.58 -4.75
C ASP A 344 28.15 5.16 -5.80
N GLN A 345 27.90 6.01 -6.80
CA GLN A 345 27.02 5.72 -7.95
C GLN A 345 25.61 5.24 -7.56
N ASN A 346 25.02 5.82 -6.51
CA ASN A 346 23.69 5.47 -6.01
C ASN A 346 23.56 3.98 -5.63
N LYS A 347 24.63 3.39 -5.12
CA LYS A 347 24.66 1.99 -4.72
C LYS A 347 23.92 1.76 -3.41
N ILE A 348 23.19 0.65 -3.34
CA ILE A 348 22.54 0.20 -2.10
C ILE A 348 23.60 -0.41 -1.16
N ASP A 349 23.80 0.24 -0.02
CA ASP A 349 24.71 -0.21 1.05
C ASP A 349 24.06 -1.30 1.94
N GLY A 350 22.73 -1.34 2.01
CA GLY A 350 21.97 -2.38 2.70
C GLY A 350 20.58 -1.91 3.12
N PHE A 351 19.98 -2.65 4.05
CA PHE A 351 18.60 -2.45 4.50
C PHE A 351 18.50 -2.44 6.03
N ILE A 352 17.65 -1.56 6.55
CA ILE A 352 17.26 -1.46 7.96
C ILE A 352 15.89 -2.12 8.15
N PRO A 353 15.72 -3.13 9.02
CA PRO A 353 14.41 -3.67 9.37
C PRO A 353 13.49 -2.60 9.96
N ALA A 354 12.26 -2.53 9.47
CA ALA A 354 11.23 -1.60 9.94
C ALA A 354 9.99 -2.36 10.43
N GLY A 355 8.98 -1.61 10.88
CA GLY A 355 7.65 -2.13 11.14
C GLY A 355 6.89 -2.52 9.87
N TRP A 356 5.63 -2.90 10.03
CA TRP A 356 4.82 -3.33 8.90
C TRP A 356 4.45 -2.14 8.01
N PHE A 357 4.92 -2.17 6.76
CA PHE A 357 4.70 -1.15 5.75
C PHE A 357 5.21 0.24 6.17
N PRO A 358 6.54 0.47 6.21
CA PRO A 358 7.09 1.81 6.41
C PRO A 358 6.58 2.75 5.30
N GLY A 359 6.11 3.93 5.68
CA GLY A 359 5.43 4.84 4.75
C GLY A 359 5.80 6.31 4.85
N ALA A 360 6.60 6.69 5.84
CA ALA A 360 7.17 8.02 5.99
C ALA A 360 8.45 7.97 6.83
N LEU A 361 9.39 8.87 6.53
CA LEU A 361 10.72 8.94 7.13
C LEU A 361 11.05 10.37 7.55
N VAL A 362 11.68 10.55 8.71
CA VAL A 362 12.36 11.81 9.02
C VAL A 362 13.65 11.53 9.78
N LEU A 363 14.70 12.28 9.47
CA LEU A 363 15.95 12.27 10.22
C LEU A 363 15.96 13.48 11.17
N ALA A 364 16.19 13.23 12.46
CA ALA A 364 16.35 14.27 13.47
C ALA A 364 17.31 13.81 14.56
N ASP A 365 18.27 14.67 14.94
CA ASP A 365 19.27 14.42 15.98
C ASP A 365 20.05 13.10 15.79
N ASP A 366 20.58 12.85 14.59
CA ASP A 366 21.23 11.59 14.24
C ASP A 366 20.33 10.34 14.45
N GLN A 367 19.01 10.48 14.46
CA GLN A 367 18.06 9.37 14.54
C GLN A 367 17.13 9.38 13.33
N LEU A 368 16.94 8.21 12.73
CA LEU A 368 15.92 7.98 11.72
C LEU A 368 14.64 7.51 12.39
N TYR A 369 13.56 8.26 12.22
CA TYR A 369 12.22 7.87 12.63
C TYR A 369 11.45 7.36 11.41
N ILE A 370 10.78 6.22 11.57
CA ILE A 370 10.08 5.53 10.50
C ILE A 370 8.65 5.28 10.98
N ALA A 371 7.67 5.94 10.34
CA ALA A 371 6.27 5.64 10.56
C ALA A 371 5.87 4.41 9.73
N ASN A 372 5.26 3.43 10.39
CA ASN A 372 4.82 2.19 9.77
C ASN A 372 3.29 2.19 9.68
N VAL A 373 2.77 2.30 8.46
CA VAL A 373 1.35 2.56 8.15
C VAL A 373 0.45 1.45 8.68
N LYS A 374 0.88 0.19 8.55
CA LYS A 374 0.13 -0.97 9.05
C LYS A 374 0.47 -1.36 10.48
N GLY A 375 1.58 -0.84 11.02
CA GLY A 375 2.04 -1.07 12.39
C GLY A 375 2.09 -2.55 12.77
N VAL A 376 1.15 -3.00 13.60
CA VAL A 376 0.98 -4.43 13.97
C VAL A 376 -0.44 -4.95 13.68
N GLY A 377 -1.15 -4.31 12.74
CA GLY A 377 -2.49 -4.67 12.30
C GLY A 377 -3.61 -4.20 13.23
N SER A 378 -4.79 -4.80 13.08
CA SER A 378 -6.03 -4.43 13.77
C SER A 378 -6.08 -4.96 15.21
N ARG A 379 -5.24 -4.40 16.08
CA ARG A 379 -5.05 -4.81 17.48
C ARG A 379 -4.98 -3.64 18.48
N SER A 380 -5.56 -2.48 18.19
CA SER A 380 -5.61 -1.37 19.16
C SER A 380 -6.72 -1.55 20.20
N GLY A 381 -6.49 -1.10 21.43
CA GLY A 381 -7.46 -1.20 22.53
C GLY A 381 -7.48 -2.57 23.21
N ASP A 382 -8.46 -2.77 24.10
CA ASP A 382 -8.78 -4.07 24.70
C ASP A 382 -9.84 -4.79 23.84
N PRO A 383 -9.81 -6.13 23.77
CA PRO A 383 -10.88 -6.85 23.08
C PRO A 383 -12.22 -6.56 23.76
N ALA A 384 -13.26 -6.27 22.96
CA ALA A 384 -14.61 -6.37 23.48
C ALA A 384 -14.90 -7.85 23.84
N PRO A 385 -15.89 -8.15 24.69
CA PRO A 385 -16.27 -9.53 25.01
C PRO A 385 -16.55 -10.41 23.77
N GLU A 386 -16.86 -9.80 22.63
CA GLU A 386 -17.25 -10.45 21.37
C GLU A 386 -16.14 -10.46 20.29
N GLY A 387 -14.95 -9.90 20.56
CA GLY A 387 -13.79 -9.96 19.65
C GLY A 387 -13.11 -8.61 19.35
N TRP A 388 -12.33 -8.60 18.25
CA TRP A 388 -11.60 -7.42 17.75
C TRP A 388 -12.27 -6.87 16.50
N SER A 389 -12.42 -5.55 16.41
CA SER A 389 -12.83 -4.92 15.15
C SER A 389 -11.64 -4.83 14.19
N VAL A 390 -11.88 -5.10 12.90
CA VAL A 390 -10.88 -4.90 11.84
C VAL A 390 -10.46 -3.43 11.69
N TYR A 391 -11.25 -2.49 12.21
CA TYR A 391 -10.96 -1.05 12.18
C TYR A 391 -10.12 -0.55 13.36
N TRP A 392 -9.77 -1.42 14.31
CA TRP A 392 -8.95 -1.07 15.47
C TRP A 392 -7.46 -1.15 15.16
N TYR A 393 -6.99 -0.29 14.26
CA TYR A 393 -5.60 -0.28 13.80
C TYR A 393 -4.62 0.13 14.90
N ARG A 394 -3.47 -0.54 14.98
CA ARG A 394 -2.37 -0.18 15.89
C ARG A 394 -1.12 0.17 15.09
N GLY A 395 -0.92 1.47 14.92
CA GLY A 395 0.21 2.09 14.24
C GLY A 395 1.47 2.07 15.08
N THR A 396 2.62 2.26 14.43
CA THR A 396 3.91 2.32 15.12
C THR A 396 4.85 3.32 14.48
N VAL A 397 5.75 3.88 15.28
CA VAL A 397 6.96 4.57 14.82
C VAL A 397 8.16 3.86 15.43
N ASN A 398 9.17 3.56 14.61
CA ASN A 398 10.45 3.08 15.12
C ASN A 398 11.55 4.12 14.97
N GLN A 399 12.40 4.26 15.98
CA GLN A 399 13.56 5.17 16.03
C GLN A 399 14.84 4.34 15.95
N VAL A 400 15.68 4.62 14.96
CA VAL A 400 16.90 3.88 14.67
C VAL A 400 18.05 4.84 14.45
N LYS A 401 19.17 4.62 15.14
CA LYS A 401 20.41 5.33 14.80
C LYS A 401 20.90 4.86 13.42
N PRO A 402 21.20 5.77 12.47
CA PRO A 402 21.77 5.42 11.18
C PRO A 402 22.93 4.42 11.32
N PRO A 403 22.82 3.22 10.73
CA PRO A 403 23.81 2.17 10.90
C PRO A 403 25.09 2.43 10.09
N THR A 404 26.18 1.83 10.57
CA THR A 404 27.40 1.66 9.76
C THR A 404 27.19 0.62 8.67
N ARG A 405 28.01 0.64 7.61
CA ARG A 405 28.02 -0.42 6.58
C ARG A 405 28.17 -1.83 7.14
N ALA A 406 28.87 -1.99 8.27
CA ALA A 406 29.02 -3.29 8.93
C ALA A 406 27.71 -3.77 9.58
N GLN A 407 26.99 -2.88 10.26
CA GLN A 407 25.67 -3.17 10.83
C GLN A 407 24.64 -3.45 9.73
N LEU A 408 24.66 -2.66 8.65
CA LEU A 408 23.78 -2.84 7.49
C LEU A 408 23.88 -4.25 6.87
N ARG A 409 25.08 -4.85 6.82
CA ARG A 409 25.21 -6.23 6.32
C ARG A 409 24.44 -7.25 7.16
N SER A 410 24.41 -7.09 8.48
CA SER A 410 23.64 -7.97 9.36
C SER A 410 22.15 -7.72 9.24
N MET A 411 21.77 -6.45 9.26
CA MET A 411 20.38 -5.99 9.12
C MET A 411 19.78 -6.41 7.77
N THR A 412 20.55 -6.36 6.68
CA THR A 412 20.12 -6.81 5.35
C THR A 412 19.80 -8.31 5.33
N ARG A 413 20.62 -9.15 5.99
CA ARG A 413 20.31 -10.58 6.11
C ARG A 413 19.03 -10.81 6.88
N GLN A 414 18.84 -10.07 7.98
CA GLN A 414 17.59 -10.12 8.73
C GLN A 414 16.39 -9.75 7.86
N VAL A 415 16.46 -8.65 7.09
CA VAL A 415 15.39 -8.25 6.16
C VAL A 415 15.06 -9.37 5.16
N ILE A 416 16.08 -10.01 4.57
CA ILE A 416 15.90 -11.12 3.62
C ILE A 416 15.20 -12.31 4.28
N ASP A 417 15.57 -12.65 5.52
CA ASP A 417 15.00 -13.77 6.27
C ASP A 417 13.57 -13.46 6.74
N ASP A 418 13.35 -12.28 7.31
CA ASP A 418 12.07 -11.78 7.84
C ASP A 418 11.00 -11.67 6.73
N ASN A 419 11.41 -11.24 5.54
CA ASN A 419 10.53 -11.18 4.38
C ASN A 419 10.42 -12.51 3.62
N ARG A 420 11.16 -13.54 4.04
CA ARG A 420 11.24 -14.84 3.36
C ARG A 420 11.61 -14.68 1.88
N SER A 421 12.44 -13.70 1.53
CA SER A 421 12.76 -13.33 0.14
C SER A 421 13.32 -14.52 -0.65
N GLN A 422 14.17 -15.35 -0.04
CA GLN A 422 14.67 -16.57 -0.69
C GLN A 422 13.57 -17.57 -1.03
N HIS A 423 12.51 -17.66 -0.21
CA HIS A 423 11.38 -18.54 -0.48
C HIS A 423 10.59 -18.03 -1.70
N ALA A 424 10.32 -16.72 -1.75
CA ALA A 424 9.65 -16.08 -2.88
C ALA A 424 10.43 -16.24 -4.21
N LEU A 425 11.77 -16.16 -4.16
CA LEU A 425 12.61 -16.40 -5.32
C LEU A 425 12.60 -17.86 -5.77
N ARG A 426 12.65 -18.81 -4.82
CA ARG A 426 12.57 -20.25 -5.14
C ARG A 426 11.25 -20.61 -5.79
N SER A 427 10.12 -20.05 -5.32
CA SER A 427 8.82 -20.30 -5.95
C SER A 427 8.75 -19.78 -7.39
N ASN A 428 9.40 -18.65 -7.68
CA ASN A 428 9.43 -18.07 -9.02
C ASN A 428 10.42 -18.74 -9.98
N THR A 429 11.51 -19.31 -9.47
CA THR A 429 12.58 -19.94 -10.27
C THR A 429 12.36 -21.41 -10.53
N MET A 430 11.55 -22.09 -9.71
CA MET A 430 11.12 -23.48 -9.91
C MET A 430 10.12 -23.57 -11.06
N ARG A 431 10.65 -23.57 -12.30
CA ARG A 431 9.90 -23.90 -13.51
C ARG A 431 10.03 -25.38 -13.83
N GLY A 432 8.90 -26.05 -14.03
CA GLY A 432 8.85 -27.41 -14.53
C GLY A 432 8.26 -27.41 -15.92
N ASN A 433 8.99 -27.93 -16.91
CA ASN A 433 8.43 -28.20 -18.22
C ASN A 433 8.19 -29.72 -18.35
N GLY A 434 6.93 -30.11 -18.46
CA GLY A 434 6.52 -31.50 -18.56
C GLY A 434 6.31 -32.21 -17.22
N GLY A 435 6.19 -33.54 -17.27
CA GLY A 435 5.73 -34.37 -16.16
C GLY A 435 4.28 -34.82 -16.31
N ALA A 436 3.87 -35.81 -15.53
CA ALA A 436 2.48 -36.24 -15.49
C ALA A 436 1.60 -35.13 -14.87
N PRO A 437 0.45 -34.79 -15.47
CA PRO A 437 -0.48 -33.83 -14.90
C PRO A 437 -0.88 -34.17 -13.46
N ARG A 438 -1.03 -33.16 -12.60
CA ARG A 438 -1.42 -33.32 -11.19
C ARG A 438 -2.46 -32.27 -10.80
N PRO A 439 -3.37 -32.55 -9.84
CA PRO A 439 -4.38 -31.58 -9.39
C PRO A 439 -3.80 -30.20 -9.02
N VAL A 440 -2.71 -30.18 -8.26
CA VAL A 440 -1.98 -28.96 -7.91
C VAL A 440 -0.54 -29.09 -8.40
N PRO A 441 -0.16 -28.35 -9.45
CA PRO A 441 1.23 -28.24 -9.91
C PRO A 441 2.18 -27.86 -8.76
N ARG A 442 3.36 -28.47 -8.70
CA ARG A 442 4.36 -28.17 -7.66
C ARG A 442 5.34 -27.08 -8.11
N LYS A 443 5.44 -26.89 -9.42
CA LYS A 443 6.29 -25.91 -10.08
C LYS A 443 5.47 -25.11 -11.08
N ILE A 444 5.88 -23.87 -11.30
CA ILE A 444 5.29 -23.03 -12.34
C ILE A 444 5.52 -23.71 -13.70
N GLY A 445 4.46 -23.87 -14.50
CA GLY A 445 4.52 -24.50 -15.83
C GLY A 445 4.23 -26.01 -15.85
N GLU A 446 4.14 -26.69 -14.70
CA GLU A 446 3.71 -28.10 -14.67
C GLU A 446 2.22 -28.22 -15.03
N PRO A 447 1.81 -29.27 -15.78
CA PRO A 447 0.42 -29.43 -16.20
C PRO A 447 -0.50 -29.83 -15.04
N SER A 448 -1.73 -29.32 -15.08
CA SER A 448 -2.82 -29.77 -14.20
C SER A 448 -3.70 -30.82 -14.87
N VAL A 449 -4.38 -31.66 -14.07
CA VAL A 449 -5.46 -32.52 -14.57
C VAL A 449 -6.78 -31.75 -14.77
N PHE A 450 -6.85 -30.50 -14.30
CA PHE A 450 -8.03 -29.66 -14.41
C PHE A 450 -7.93 -28.75 -15.63
N ASP A 451 -8.96 -28.78 -16.47
CA ASP A 451 -9.11 -27.88 -17.62
C ASP A 451 -9.72 -26.53 -17.23
N HIS A 452 -10.43 -26.48 -16.10
CA HIS A 452 -11.16 -25.30 -15.62
C HIS A 452 -10.88 -25.05 -14.14
N VAL A 453 -10.78 -23.77 -13.79
CA VAL A 453 -10.70 -23.29 -12.41
C VAL A 453 -11.84 -22.30 -12.20
N VAL A 454 -12.66 -22.55 -11.17
CA VAL A 454 -13.67 -21.60 -10.71
C VAL A 454 -13.09 -20.89 -9.50
N TYR A 455 -12.89 -19.58 -9.62
CA TYR A 455 -12.42 -18.74 -8.52
C TYR A 455 -13.58 -17.90 -8.00
N VAL A 456 -13.93 -18.09 -6.72
CA VAL A 456 -15.03 -17.38 -6.06
C VAL A 456 -14.44 -16.48 -4.97
N ILE A 457 -14.64 -15.18 -5.12
CA ILE A 457 -14.31 -14.21 -4.08
C ILE A 457 -15.57 -13.98 -3.25
N LYS A 458 -15.46 -14.18 -1.94
CA LYS A 458 -16.50 -13.85 -0.97
C LYS A 458 -15.95 -12.85 0.03
N GLU A 459 -16.73 -11.82 0.27
CA GLU A 459 -16.33 -10.69 1.07
C GLU A 459 -17.03 -10.65 2.45
N ASN A 460 -16.53 -9.79 3.35
CA ASN A 460 -17.14 -9.37 4.61
C ASN A 460 -17.37 -10.42 5.71
N ARG A 461 -16.86 -11.66 5.59
CA ARG A 461 -16.95 -12.69 6.65
C ARG A 461 -15.64 -13.42 6.85
N THR A 462 -15.29 -13.70 8.11
CA THR A 462 -14.10 -14.50 8.45
C THR A 462 -14.36 -15.99 8.26
N TYR A 463 -13.27 -16.79 8.26
CA TYR A 463 -13.35 -18.25 8.20
C TYR A 463 -14.24 -18.80 9.33
N ASP A 464 -13.97 -18.45 10.59
CA ASP A 464 -14.70 -19.00 11.73
C ASP A 464 -16.17 -18.60 11.76
N GLN A 465 -16.51 -17.40 11.26
CA GLN A 465 -17.90 -16.97 11.17
C GLN A 465 -18.77 -17.86 10.26
N VAL A 466 -18.15 -18.56 9.29
CA VAL A 466 -18.85 -19.38 8.30
C VAL A 466 -18.58 -20.87 8.50
N PHE A 467 -17.33 -21.26 8.78
CA PHE A 467 -16.89 -22.66 8.82
C PHE A 467 -16.39 -23.09 10.21
N GLY A 468 -16.63 -22.28 11.25
CA GLY A 468 -16.21 -22.61 12.63
C GLY A 468 -16.83 -23.91 13.15
N ASP A 469 -17.98 -24.30 12.64
CA ASP A 469 -18.72 -25.54 12.95
C ASP A 469 -18.25 -26.79 12.18
N ILE A 470 -17.33 -26.65 11.20
CA ILE A 470 -16.80 -27.79 10.45
C ILE A 470 -15.64 -28.46 11.22
N GLU A 471 -15.92 -29.57 11.91
CA GLU A 471 -14.96 -30.27 12.80
C GLU A 471 -13.61 -30.67 12.17
N ARG A 472 -13.58 -30.95 10.86
CA ARG A 472 -12.33 -31.37 10.18
C ARG A 472 -11.37 -30.20 9.88
N GLY A 473 -11.84 -28.96 9.99
CA GLY A 473 -11.03 -27.77 9.83
C GLY A 473 -10.54 -27.24 11.18
N ASN A 474 -9.58 -26.33 11.15
CA ASN A 474 -9.11 -25.61 12.33
C ASN A 474 -10.00 -24.40 12.64
N GLY A 475 -11.31 -24.63 12.84
CA GLY A 475 -12.29 -23.61 13.15
C GLY A 475 -12.66 -23.55 14.63
N ASP A 476 -13.16 -22.41 15.09
CA ASP A 476 -13.75 -22.24 16.43
C ASP A 476 -15.29 -22.22 16.34
N PRO A 477 -16.00 -23.29 16.79
CA PRO A 477 -17.47 -23.34 16.74
C PRO A 477 -18.14 -22.23 17.56
N SER A 478 -17.46 -21.66 18.57
CA SER A 478 -18.01 -20.57 19.38
C SER A 478 -18.05 -19.23 18.65
N LEU A 479 -17.28 -19.10 17.56
CA LEU A 479 -17.26 -17.94 16.69
C LEU A 479 -18.14 -18.12 15.43
N CYS A 480 -18.76 -19.30 15.26
CA CYS A 480 -19.63 -19.58 14.11
C CYS A 480 -20.95 -18.83 14.25
N ILE A 481 -21.24 -17.98 13.25
CA ILE A 481 -22.47 -17.18 13.18
C ILE A 481 -23.36 -17.68 12.04
N PHE A 482 -22.75 -18.17 10.95
CA PHE A 482 -23.41 -18.54 9.70
C PHE A 482 -23.15 -20.00 9.35
N GLY A 483 -23.45 -20.91 10.28
CA GLY A 483 -23.25 -22.36 10.10
C GLY A 483 -24.06 -22.98 8.96
N GLU A 484 -24.02 -24.30 8.83
CA GLU A 484 -24.55 -25.03 7.67
C GLU A 484 -26.00 -24.68 7.30
N GLU A 485 -26.85 -24.42 8.29
CA GLU A 485 -28.26 -24.04 8.07
C GLU A 485 -28.42 -22.69 7.35
N ILE A 486 -27.47 -21.77 7.52
CA ILE A 486 -27.48 -20.44 6.89
C ILE A 486 -26.63 -20.42 5.62
N THR A 487 -25.54 -21.20 5.57
CA THR A 487 -24.63 -21.25 4.41
C THR A 487 -24.49 -22.66 3.81
N PRO A 488 -25.59 -23.32 3.44
CA PRO A 488 -25.58 -24.73 3.05
C PRO A 488 -24.71 -25.01 1.82
N ASN A 489 -24.69 -24.10 0.85
CA ASN A 489 -23.86 -24.26 -0.35
C ASN A 489 -22.35 -24.16 -0.03
N HIS A 490 -21.97 -23.31 0.93
CA HIS A 490 -20.58 -23.17 1.35
C HIS A 490 -20.11 -24.43 2.08
N HIS A 491 -20.95 -24.94 2.98
CA HIS A 491 -20.70 -26.18 3.71
C HIS A 491 -20.65 -27.40 2.79
N ALA A 492 -21.57 -27.48 1.82
CA ALA A 492 -21.55 -28.53 0.80
C ALA A 492 -20.24 -28.53 0.01
N LEU A 493 -19.81 -27.36 -0.50
CA LEU A 493 -18.52 -27.23 -1.21
C LEU A 493 -17.34 -27.63 -0.31
N ALA A 494 -17.34 -27.14 0.93
CA ALA A 494 -16.30 -27.51 1.87
C ALA A 494 -16.29 -29.03 2.06
N ASN A 495 -17.43 -29.67 2.34
CA ASN A 495 -17.54 -31.09 2.69
C ASN A 495 -17.26 -32.03 1.52
N GLU A 496 -17.61 -31.63 0.30
CA GLU A 496 -17.33 -32.39 -0.92
C GLU A 496 -15.86 -32.30 -1.34
N PHE A 497 -15.23 -31.14 -1.16
CA PHE A 497 -13.88 -30.87 -1.63
C PHE A 497 -12.85 -30.71 -0.48
N VAL A 498 -11.63 -30.31 -0.85
CA VAL A 498 -10.58 -30.02 0.13
C VAL A 498 -10.93 -28.74 0.88
N LEU A 499 -11.04 -28.82 2.21
CA LEU A 499 -11.08 -27.64 3.07
C LEU A 499 -9.66 -27.20 3.37
N LEU A 500 -9.41 -25.93 3.10
CA LEU A 500 -8.16 -25.25 3.34
C LEU A 500 -8.41 -24.16 4.38
N ASP A 501 -7.72 -24.24 5.52
CA ASP A 501 -7.79 -23.27 6.61
C ASP A 501 -6.43 -22.58 6.83
N ASN A 502 -6.39 -21.58 7.72
CA ASN A 502 -5.17 -20.80 8.01
C ASN A 502 -4.57 -20.10 6.77
N TYR A 503 -5.45 -19.65 5.86
CA TYR A 503 -5.15 -18.72 4.76
C TYR A 503 -5.54 -17.31 5.20
N TYR A 504 -4.59 -16.39 5.09
CA TYR A 504 -4.77 -15.01 5.53
C TYR A 504 -4.74 -14.08 4.32
N CYS A 505 -5.59 -13.06 4.36
CA CYS A 505 -5.58 -11.93 3.44
C CYS A 505 -4.93 -10.73 4.12
N ASN A 506 -4.20 -9.91 3.36
CA ASN A 506 -3.65 -8.65 3.86
C ASN A 506 -4.70 -7.51 3.89
N GLY A 507 -5.82 -7.68 3.20
CA GLY A 507 -6.91 -6.71 3.17
C GLY A 507 -7.65 -6.62 4.50
N VAL A 508 -7.91 -5.39 4.94
CA VAL A 508 -8.71 -5.10 6.13
C VAL A 508 -10.11 -4.58 5.79
N ASN A 509 -10.36 -4.18 4.54
CA ASN A 509 -11.66 -3.81 4.01
C ASN A 509 -11.86 -4.37 2.58
N SER A 510 -12.96 -3.99 1.91
CA SER A 510 -13.26 -4.45 0.55
C SER A 510 -12.22 -4.00 -0.45
N SER A 511 -11.89 -2.72 -0.43
CA SER A 511 -11.08 -2.06 -1.45
C SER A 511 -9.67 -2.69 -1.52
N ASP A 512 -9.01 -2.86 -0.38
CA ASP A 512 -7.69 -3.51 -0.33
C ASP A 512 -7.77 -5.04 -0.42
N GLY A 513 -8.86 -5.65 0.05
CA GLY A 513 -9.12 -7.09 -0.08
C GLY A 513 -9.25 -7.54 -1.53
N HIS A 514 -10.05 -6.84 -2.34
CA HIS A 514 -10.22 -7.11 -3.77
C HIS A 514 -8.93 -6.87 -4.55
N SER A 515 -8.20 -5.80 -4.23
CA SER A 515 -6.89 -5.54 -4.84
C SER A 515 -5.91 -6.67 -4.53
N TRP A 516 -5.84 -7.13 -3.29
CA TRP A 516 -4.97 -8.24 -2.91
C TRP A 516 -5.35 -9.56 -3.62
N THR A 517 -6.64 -9.90 -3.71
CA THR A 517 -7.09 -11.16 -4.32
C THR A 517 -6.94 -11.17 -5.84
N THR A 518 -7.09 -10.02 -6.50
CA THR A 518 -7.09 -9.93 -7.97
C THR A 518 -5.76 -9.47 -8.56
N GLU A 519 -4.93 -8.75 -7.81
CA GLU A 519 -3.66 -8.19 -8.29
C GLU A 519 -2.44 -8.78 -7.55
N GLY A 520 -2.66 -9.36 -6.36
CA GLY A 520 -1.61 -9.88 -5.49
C GLY A 520 -0.83 -8.81 -4.71
N ILE A 521 -1.13 -7.53 -4.94
CA ILE A 521 -0.50 -6.36 -4.31
C ILE A 521 -1.57 -5.33 -3.97
N VAL A 522 -1.45 -4.73 -2.79
CA VAL A 522 -2.21 -3.54 -2.41
C VAL A 522 -1.29 -2.34 -2.60
N THR A 523 -1.75 -1.33 -3.36
CA THR A 523 -0.95 -0.14 -3.67
C THR A 523 -0.84 0.80 -2.47
N ASP A 524 0.17 1.68 -2.48
CA ASP A 524 0.37 2.69 -1.44
C ASP A 524 -0.84 3.63 -1.28
N HIS A 525 -1.54 3.91 -2.39
CA HIS A 525 -2.82 4.62 -2.40
C HIS A 525 -3.80 4.00 -1.40
N LEU A 526 -4.07 2.71 -1.53
CA LEU A 526 -5.03 2.02 -0.68
C LEU A 526 -4.51 1.84 0.75
N GLU A 527 -3.22 1.56 0.92
CA GLU A 527 -2.61 1.40 2.24
C GLU A 527 -2.65 2.71 3.07
N LYS A 528 -2.69 3.88 2.43
CA LYS A 528 -2.73 5.20 3.09
C LYS A 528 -4.11 5.90 3.10
N SER A 529 -5.13 5.38 2.43
CA SER A 529 -6.45 6.05 2.24
C SER A 529 -7.44 5.96 3.41
N PHE A 530 -7.04 5.40 4.56
CA PHE A 530 -7.92 5.05 5.68
C PHE A 530 -8.56 6.22 6.44
N GLY A 531 -8.23 7.48 6.12
CA GLY A 531 -8.86 8.65 6.72
C GLY A 531 -10.17 9.09 6.05
N GLY A 532 -10.59 8.43 4.97
CA GLY A 532 -11.94 8.69 4.43
C GLY A 532 -12.23 8.19 3.01
N PHE A 533 -11.24 7.68 2.26
CA PHE A 533 -11.42 7.22 0.87
C PHE A 533 -12.16 8.22 -0.05
N THR A 534 -12.02 9.52 0.23
CA THR A 534 -12.77 10.58 -0.46
C THR A 534 -12.32 10.81 -1.91
N ARG A 535 -11.09 10.39 -2.28
CA ARG A 535 -10.68 10.33 -3.68
C ARG A 535 -11.34 9.13 -4.38
N SER A 536 -11.15 7.93 -3.83
CA SER A 536 -11.79 6.70 -4.29
C SER A 536 -11.82 5.61 -3.21
N TYR A 537 -12.98 4.97 -3.03
CA TYR A 537 -13.10 3.65 -2.41
C TYR A 537 -13.39 2.65 -3.53
N THR A 538 -12.33 2.08 -4.11
CA THR A 538 -12.48 1.42 -5.41
C THR A 538 -13.07 0.00 -5.32
N PHE A 539 -13.82 -0.35 -6.36
CA PHE A 539 -14.16 -1.73 -6.73
C PHE A 539 -13.97 -1.88 -8.24
N GLY A 540 -12.74 -1.66 -8.70
CA GLY A 540 -12.39 -1.75 -10.11
C GLY A 540 -12.92 -0.58 -10.94
N ASP A 541 -12.93 0.62 -10.37
CA ASP A 541 -13.42 1.86 -10.98
C ASP A 541 -12.46 3.07 -10.91
N ASP A 542 -11.32 2.98 -10.22
CA ASP A 542 -10.29 4.03 -10.24
C ASP A 542 -8.92 3.47 -10.69
N PRO A 543 -8.44 3.82 -11.90
CA PRO A 543 -7.21 3.29 -12.47
C PRO A 543 -5.93 3.66 -11.70
N LEU A 544 -5.96 4.70 -10.85
CA LEU A 544 -4.83 5.08 -10.00
C LEU A 544 -4.74 4.26 -8.71
N THR A 545 -5.67 3.32 -8.48
CA THR A 545 -5.61 2.41 -7.33
C THR A 545 -4.95 1.08 -7.68
N TYR A 546 -4.87 0.74 -8.96
CA TYR A 546 -4.38 -0.55 -9.44
C TYR A 546 -2.84 -0.63 -9.43
N SER A 547 -2.34 -1.83 -9.18
CA SER A 547 -0.96 -2.22 -9.34
C SER A 547 -0.56 -2.25 -10.81
N SER A 548 0.62 -1.70 -11.11
CA SER A 548 1.24 -1.82 -12.44
C SER A 548 1.52 -3.26 -12.87
N ALA A 549 1.55 -4.21 -11.91
CA ALA A 549 1.66 -5.64 -12.17
C ALA A 549 0.45 -6.23 -12.91
N GLY A 550 -0.67 -5.49 -12.96
CA GLY A 550 -1.94 -5.91 -13.54
C GLY A 550 -2.66 -6.95 -12.70
N PHE A 551 -3.69 -7.54 -13.29
CA PHE A 551 -4.60 -8.44 -12.60
C PHE A 551 -4.37 -9.91 -12.97
N ILE A 552 -4.99 -10.81 -12.21
CA ILE A 552 -4.93 -12.25 -12.44
C ILE A 552 -5.42 -12.65 -13.85
N TRP A 553 -6.46 -11.99 -14.37
CA TRP A 553 -6.94 -12.26 -15.73
C TRP A 553 -5.97 -11.82 -16.81
N ASP A 554 -5.19 -10.75 -16.59
CA ASP A 554 -4.13 -10.37 -17.53
C ASP A 554 -3.10 -11.51 -17.64
N ARG A 555 -2.77 -12.14 -16.50
CA ARG A 555 -1.86 -13.31 -16.47
C ARG A 555 -2.46 -14.53 -17.16
N VAL A 556 -3.78 -14.75 -17.04
CA VAL A 556 -4.48 -15.83 -17.76
C VAL A 556 -4.39 -15.61 -19.27
N LEU A 557 -4.69 -14.40 -19.74
CA LEU A 557 -4.61 -14.06 -21.16
C LEU A 557 -3.17 -14.14 -21.70
N MET A 558 -2.19 -13.64 -20.94
CA MET A 558 -0.76 -13.73 -21.31
C MET A 558 -0.27 -15.18 -21.41
N ALA A 559 -0.89 -16.11 -20.68
CA ALA A 559 -0.60 -17.54 -20.77
C ALA A 559 -1.30 -18.23 -21.97
N GLY A 560 -2.03 -17.47 -22.80
CA GLY A 560 -2.80 -18.01 -23.94
C GLY A 560 -4.07 -18.75 -23.52
N LEU A 561 -4.56 -18.51 -22.30
CA LEU A 561 -5.77 -19.12 -21.76
C LEU A 561 -6.94 -18.12 -21.81
N SER A 562 -8.16 -18.63 -21.65
CA SER A 562 -9.38 -17.82 -21.58
C SER A 562 -9.92 -17.73 -20.16
N PHE A 563 -10.60 -16.64 -19.83
CA PHE A 563 -11.39 -16.51 -18.61
C PHE A 563 -12.80 -16.00 -18.92
N ARG A 564 -13.69 -16.13 -17.94
CA ARG A 564 -15.03 -15.54 -17.95
C ARG A 564 -15.29 -14.95 -16.57
N ASN A 565 -15.68 -13.68 -16.52
CA ASN A 565 -16.09 -13.01 -15.29
C ASN A 565 -17.59 -13.13 -15.04
N TYR A 566 -17.96 -13.38 -13.79
CA TYR A 566 -19.33 -13.48 -13.30
C TYR A 566 -19.54 -12.51 -12.12
N GLY A 567 -19.37 -11.21 -12.38
CA GLY A 567 -19.78 -10.14 -11.46
C GLY A 567 -18.67 -9.48 -10.63
N GLU A 568 -17.41 -9.95 -10.70
CA GLU A 568 -16.29 -9.21 -10.08
C GLU A 568 -16.10 -7.87 -10.80
N PHE A 569 -15.88 -6.79 -10.06
CA PHE A 569 -15.75 -5.42 -10.58
C PHE A 569 -16.88 -4.95 -11.50
N ASP A 570 -18.08 -5.49 -11.33
CA ASP A 570 -19.28 -5.08 -12.04
C ASP A 570 -20.35 -4.55 -11.09
N TYR A 571 -20.73 -3.29 -11.26
CA TYR A 571 -21.89 -2.69 -10.61
C TYR A 571 -23.15 -2.94 -11.45
N ALA A 572 -23.52 -4.22 -11.62
CA ALA A 572 -24.69 -4.60 -12.39
C ALA A 572 -25.99 -4.08 -11.75
N GLU A 573 -26.98 -3.68 -12.55
CA GLU A 573 -28.30 -3.32 -12.02
C GLU A 573 -29.40 -4.05 -12.79
N PRO A 574 -30.51 -4.44 -12.14
CA PRO A 574 -31.60 -5.10 -12.83
C PRO A 574 -32.28 -4.09 -13.76
N ILE A 575 -32.80 -4.62 -14.87
CA ILE A 575 -33.67 -3.90 -15.79
C ILE A 575 -34.98 -4.68 -15.87
N PRO A 576 -36.11 -4.10 -15.42
CA PRO A 576 -36.25 -2.76 -14.80
C PRO A 576 -35.53 -2.60 -13.46
N SER A 577 -35.14 -1.36 -13.12
CA SER A 577 -34.46 -1.05 -11.85
C SER A 577 -35.39 -1.22 -10.65
N GLY A 578 -34.83 -1.56 -9.48
CA GLY A 578 -35.57 -1.62 -8.21
C GLY A 578 -36.34 -2.91 -7.97
N LEU A 579 -36.11 -3.96 -8.77
CA LEU A 579 -36.67 -5.29 -8.52
C LEU A 579 -36.17 -5.86 -7.18
N SER A 580 -37.05 -6.60 -6.50
CA SER A 580 -36.66 -7.38 -5.32
C SER A 580 -35.90 -8.64 -5.74
N PHE A 581 -35.12 -9.20 -4.81
CA PHE A 581 -34.50 -10.52 -5.00
C PHE A 581 -35.52 -11.57 -5.44
N GLN A 582 -36.69 -11.63 -4.78
CA GLN A 582 -37.75 -12.58 -5.12
C GLN A 582 -38.22 -12.44 -6.57
N ALA A 583 -38.41 -11.22 -7.07
CA ALA A 583 -38.84 -11.01 -8.45
C ALA A 583 -37.79 -11.49 -9.46
N ILE A 584 -36.51 -11.28 -9.16
CA ILE A 584 -35.38 -11.75 -9.99
C ILE A 584 -35.31 -13.28 -9.95
N TYR A 585 -35.46 -13.86 -8.77
CA TYR A 585 -35.43 -15.31 -8.57
C TYR A 585 -36.62 -16.02 -9.24
N ASP A 586 -37.82 -15.46 -9.16
CA ASP A 586 -39.01 -16.01 -9.80
C ASP A 586 -38.89 -15.98 -11.33
N ASP A 587 -38.34 -14.90 -11.91
CA ASP A 587 -38.04 -14.83 -13.34
C ASP A 587 -37.01 -15.89 -13.77
N TYR A 588 -35.98 -16.11 -12.94
CA TYR A 588 -34.97 -17.15 -13.17
C TYR A 588 -35.56 -18.56 -13.14
N ILE A 589 -36.32 -18.91 -12.10
CA ILE A 589 -36.91 -20.24 -11.91
C ILE A 589 -38.01 -20.52 -12.94
N SER A 590 -38.82 -19.52 -13.29
CA SER A 590 -39.84 -19.66 -14.33
C SER A 590 -39.24 -19.78 -15.74
N GLY A 591 -38.00 -19.34 -15.94
CA GLY A 591 -37.32 -19.33 -17.23
C GLY A 591 -37.87 -18.29 -18.19
N GLU A 592 -38.67 -17.33 -17.71
CA GLU A 592 -39.30 -16.28 -18.51
C GLU A 592 -38.28 -15.28 -19.08
N LYS A 593 -37.14 -15.09 -18.41
CA LYS A 593 -36.01 -14.22 -18.81
C LYS A 593 -36.45 -12.79 -19.13
N LYS A 594 -37.38 -12.25 -18.35
CA LYS A 594 -37.87 -10.86 -18.44
C LYS A 594 -36.89 -9.89 -17.79
N VAL A 595 -36.10 -10.34 -16.81
CA VAL A 595 -35.10 -9.51 -16.13
C VAL A 595 -33.80 -9.52 -16.93
N GLN A 596 -33.29 -8.33 -17.22
CA GLN A 596 -31.95 -8.13 -17.78
C GLN A 596 -31.06 -7.42 -16.77
N PHE A 597 -29.76 -7.37 -17.04
CA PHE A 597 -28.80 -6.66 -16.21
C PHE A 597 -28.02 -5.65 -17.03
N SER A 598 -27.95 -4.40 -16.54
CA SER A 598 -26.94 -3.46 -17.01
C SER A 598 -25.57 -3.92 -16.50
N GLN A 599 -24.51 -3.45 -17.15
CA GLN A 599 -23.13 -3.76 -16.77
C GLN A 599 -22.39 -2.45 -16.60
N LYS A 600 -21.72 -2.29 -15.47
CA LYS A 600 -20.89 -1.12 -15.17
C LYS A 600 -19.57 -1.61 -14.60
N ILE A 601 -18.67 -1.89 -15.53
CA ILE A 601 -17.34 -2.45 -15.27
C ILE A 601 -16.31 -1.37 -15.56
N GLY A 602 -15.53 -0.96 -14.54
CA GLY A 602 -14.50 0.06 -14.72
C GLY A 602 -13.21 -0.50 -15.31
N VAL A 603 -12.84 -1.75 -15.02
CA VAL A 603 -11.68 -2.42 -15.61
C VAL A 603 -11.91 -2.73 -17.09
N ALA A 604 -11.18 -2.05 -17.97
CA ALA A 604 -11.39 -2.07 -19.42
C ALA A 604 -11.42 -3.50 -20.01
N ARG A 605 -10.41 -4.31 -19.68
CA ARG A 605 -10.30 -5.70 -20.17
C ARG A 605 -11.51 -6.56 -19.77
N MET A 606 -12.05 -6.38 -18.57
CA MET A 606 -13.14 -7.23 -18.09
C MET A 606 -14.44 -7.04 -18.88
N LYS A 607 -14.67 -5.88 -19.51
CA LYS A 607 -15.89 -5.61 -20.30
C LYS A 607 -16.16 -6.66 -21.38
N GLU A 608 -15.11 -7.18 -22.01
CA GLU A 608 -15.21 -8.19 -23.06
C GLU A 608 -15.50 -9.60 -22.49
N TYR A 609 -14.96 -9.89 -21.31
CA TYR A 609 -14.99 -11.20 -20.69
C TYR A 609 -16.04 -11.35 -19.58
N SER A 610 -16.85 -10.33 -19.28
CA SER A 610 -17.95 -10.38 -18.30
C SER A 610 -19.27 -10.93 -18.82
N CYS A 611 -19.93 -11.74 -17.99
CA CYS A 611 -21.24 -12.32 -18.23
C CYS A 611 -22.37 -11.31 -18.06
N ARG A 612 -22.86 -10.77 -19.18
CA ARG A 612 -23.93 -9.77 -19.23
C ARG A 612 -25.30 -10.24 -18.70
N ALA A 613 -25.48 -11.54 -18.53
CA ALA A 613 -26.71 -12.11 -17.96
C ALA A 613 -26.55 -12.48 -16.48
N TYR A 614 -25.37 -12.23 -15.90
CA TYR A 614 -25.13 -12.50 -14.50
C TYR A 614 -25.66 -11.33 -13.66
N PRO A 615 -26.38 -11.60 -12.56
CA PRO A 615 -27.00 -10.55 -11.76
C PRO A 615 -26.00 -9.65 -11.02
N GLY A 616 -24.74 -10.06 -10.86
CA GLY A 616 -23.77 -9.35 -10.03
C GLY A 616 -24.02 -9.58 -8.53
N TRP A 617 -23.25 -8.88 -7.69
CA TRP A 617 -23.26 -9.07 -6.23
C TRP A 617 -24.13 -8.04 -5.48
N ASN A 618 -24.33 -6.85 -6.06
CA ASN A 618 -24.95 -5.67 -5.43
C ASN A 618 -26.50 -5.71 -5.33
N MET A 619 -27.10 -6.87 -5.60
CA MET A 619 -28.53 -7.01 -5.88
C MET A 619 -29.40 -7.31 -4.65
N ARG A 620 -28.86 -7.15 -3.43
CA ARG A 620 -29.49 -7.65 -2.19
C ARG A 620 -29.87 -9.14 -2.29
N ILE A 621 -29.10 -9.90 -3.06
CA ILE A 621 -29.19 -11.37 -3.15
C ILE A 621 -28.55 -11.91 -1.87
N PRO A 622 -29.28 -12.68 -1.03
CA PRO A 622 -28.72 -13.29 0.17
C PRO A 622 -27.64 -14.34 -0.13
#